data_AF-A0AAV3HVA8-F1
#
_entry.id   AF-A0AAV3HVA8-F1
#
_cell.length_a   1.000
_cell.length_b   1.000
_cell.length_c   1.000
_cell.angle_alpha   90.00
_cell.angle_beta   90.00
_cell.angle_gamma   90.00
#
_symmetry.space_group_name_H-M   'P 1'
#
loop_
_entity.id
_entity.type
_entity.pdbx_description
1 polymer ?
#
loop_
_entity_poly.entity_id
_entity_poly.type
_entity_poly.pdbx_seq_one_letter_code
_entity_poly.pdbx_strand_id
1 'polypeptide(L)'
;MKLNKVVIILGKRLVHDQLSAEGRSRVEALLNVLNEFCFETTALVFCGGVTQGQTVSEADAMYRYFCQLAKAREIDFPEQQVIIENRSLNTVQNMQNAAAELLRSGLCETGQTIEVTLLSNDYHLERIIEIQTLMDEQGLLRVLKSRCADMGVKLNIPLDLSHHVSVPYPNTGVLAEAFLLFDELTTYRVYLEGVKRCAFERDLAEVRVKPLAIGLGAIEKLQALDLEPEVRGQVADMKKAIEMTAFDDSVVAAEQALAVFHPILTALNLQLDPEAKG
;
A
#
# COMPACT_ATOMS: atom_id res chain seq x y z
N MET A 1 15.21 -13.25 22.93
CA MET A 1 15.76 -13.05 21.57
C MET A 1 15.35 -11.65 21.17
N LYS A 2 16.25 -10.80 20.67
CA LYS A 2 15.95 -9.37 20.44
C LYS A 2 15.88 -9.09 18.94
N LEU A 3 14.69 -8.81 18.43
CA LEU A 3 14.51 -8.42 17.04
C LEU A 3 14.95 -6.99 16.81
N ASN A 4 15.90 -6.73 15.93
CA ASN A 4 16.22 -5.36 15.52
C ASN A 4 15.71 -5.03 14.11
N LYS A 5 15.16 -6.01 13.38
CA LYS A 5 14.64 -5.85 12.03
C LYS A 5 13.27 -6.52 11.87
N VAL A 6 12.40 -5.87 11.12
CA VAL A 6 11.12 -6.42 10.67
C VAL A 6 10.99 -6.23 9.16
N VAL A 7 10.61 -7.29 8.46
CA VAL A 7 10.21 -7.23 7.05
C VAL A 7 8.69 -7.31 7.00
N ILE A 8 8.04 -6.26 6.48
CA ILE A 8 6.58 -6.21 6.31
C ILE A 8 6.24 -6.54 4.86
N ILE A 9 5.61 -7.68 4.66
CA ILE A 9 5.15 -8.16 3.36
C ILE A 9 3.71 -7.70 3.16
N LEU A 10 3.50 -6.78 2.21
CA LEU A 10 2.19 -6.22 1.93
C LEU A 10 1.39 -7.15 1.01
N GLY A 11 0.14 -7.42 1.38
CA GLY A 11 -0.80 -8.24 0.61
C GLY A 11 -1.25 -7.61 -0.70
N LYS A 12 -1.72 -8.47 -1.60
CA LYS A 12 -2.43 -8.13 -2.84
C LYS A 12 -3.68 -9.00 -2.89
N ARG A 13 -4.76 -8.42 -3.40
CA ARG A 13 -6.05 -9.07 -3.59
C ARG A 13 -5.87 -10.45 -4.24
N LEU A 14 -6.40 -11.47 -3.58
CA LEU A 14 -6.48 -12.82 -4.14
C LEU A 14 -7.46 -12.88 -5.32
N VAL A 15 -7.17 -13.79 -6.24
CA VAL A 15 -8.03 -14.13 -7.37
C VAL A 15 -8.53 -15.55 -7.13
N HIS A 16 -9.84 -15.70 -6.91
CA HIS A 16 -10.46 -16.99 -6.56
C HIS A 16 -9.77 -17.71 -5.38
N ASP A 17 -9.53 -16.99 -4.28
CA ASP A 17 -8.80 -17.46 -3.08
C ASP A 17 -7.35 -17.90 -3.32
N GLN A 18 -6.75 -17.49 -4.46
CA GLN A 18 -5.36 -17.78 -4.81
C GLN A 18 -4.53 -16.50 -4.97
N LEU A 19 -3.22 -16.62 -4.71
CA LEU A 19 -2.29 -15.53 -5.00
C LEU A 19 -2.25 -15.23 -6.49
N SER A 20 -2.40 -13.95 -6.80
CA SER A 20 -2.19 -13.39 -8.12
C SER A 20 -0.71 -13.40 -8.52
N ALA A 21 -0.38 -12.94 -9.74
CA ALA A 21 1.02 -12.88 -10.18
C ALA A 21 1.83 -11.93 -9.30
N GLU A 22 1.25 -10.78 -8.94
CA GLU A 22 1.83 -9.83 -7.98
C GLU A 22 1.99 -10.44 -6.58
N GLY A 23 0.96 -11.12 -6.07
CA GLY A 23 1.02 -11.77 -4.76
C GLY A 23 2.11 -12.84 -4.70
N ARG A 24 2.27 -13.63 -5.77
CA ARG A 24 3.35 -14.63 -5.90
C ARG A 24 4.71 -13.98 -6.00
N SER A 25 4.87 -12.94 -6.83
CA SER A 25 6.15 -12.29 -7.06
C SER A 25 6.71 -11.66 -5.78
N ARG A 26 5.85 -11.12 -4.90
CA ARG A 26 6.24 -10.62 -3.57
C ARG A 26 6.82 -11.71 -2.69
N VAL A 27 6.15 -12.85 -2.59
CA VAL A 27 6.62 -13.98 -1.78
C VAL A 27 7.90 -14.57 -2.36
N GLU A 28 8.00 -14.71 -3.68
CA GLU A 28 9.22 -15.19 -4.35
C GLU A 28 10.41 -14.25 -4.13
N ALA A 29 10.18 -12.93 -4.19
CA ALA A 29 11.20 -11.93 -3.89
C ALA A 29 11.68 -12.03 -2.44
N LEU A 30 10.78 -12.27 -1.48
CA LEU A 30 11.16 -12.51 -0.08
C LEU A 30 12.19 -13.64 0.01
N LEU A 31 11.91 -14.79 -0.61
CA LEU A 31 12.82 -15.95 -0.59
C LEU A 31 14.18 -15.63 -1.22
N ASN A 32 14.24 -14.73 -2.19
CA ASN A 32 15.48 -14.36 -2.88
C ASN A 32 16.38 -13.46 -2.02
N VAL A 33 15.81 -12.69 -1.08
CA VAL A 33 16.55 -11.76 -0.21
C VAL A 33 16.72 -12.27 1.22
N LEU A 34 16.13 -13.42 1.58
CA LEU A 34 16.22 -13.96 2.95
C LEU A 34 17.67 -14.17 3.41
N ASN A 35 18.57 -14.57 2.50
CA ASN A 35 19.99 -14.78 2.81
C ASN A 35 20.73 -13.47 3.19
N GLU A 36 20.15 -12.30 2.91
CA GLU A 36 20.67 -11.00 3.33
C GLU A 36 20.27 -10.64 4.77
N PHE A 37 19.38 -11.43 5.38
CA PHE A 37 18.87 -11.18 6.73
C PHE A 37 19.47 -12.15 7.75
N CYS A 38 19.78 -11.62 8.94
CA CYS A 38 20.08 -12.42 10.11
C CYS A 38 18.77 -12.92 10.69
N PHE A 39 18.51 -14.23 10.60
CA PHE A 39 17.27 -14.83 11.05
C PHE A 39 17.08 -14.59 12.55
N GLU A 40 18.16 -14.59 13.33
CA GLU A 40 18.12 -14.44 14.78
C GLU A 40 17.57 -13.09 15.27
N THR A 41 17.56 -12.08 14.40
CA THR A 41 17.14 -10.72 14.75
C THR A 41 16.09 -10.15 13.82
N THR A 42 15.55 -10.96 12.89
CA THR A 42 14.57 -10.55 11.89
C THR A 42 13.23 -11.23 12.13
N ALA A 43 12.13 -10.48 12.07
CA ALA A 43 10.79 -11.05 11.94
C ALA A 43 10.18 -10.74 10.58
N LEU A 44 9.31 -11.65 10.14
CA LEU A 44 8.50 -11.50 8.94
C LEU A 44 7.07 -11.19 9.37
N VAL A 45 6.47 -10.15 8.79
CA VAL A 45 5.08 -9.78 9.04
C VAL A 45 4.32 -9.86 7.73
N PHE A 46 3.48 -10.89 7.57
CA PHE A 46 2.57 -11.00 6.43
C PHE A 46 1.30 -10.21 6.72
N CYS A 47 0.98 -9.23 5.89
CA CYS A 47 -0.16 -8.34 6.08
C CYS A 47 -1.21 -8.49 4.97
N GLY A 48 -2.48 -8.55 5.36
CA GLY A 48 -3.61 -8.49 4.44
C GLY A 48 -4.73 -9.43 4.89
N GLY A 49 -5.92 -8.87 5.12
CA GLY A 49 -7.08 -9.65 5.56
C GLY A 49 -7.90 -10.24 4.42
N VAL A 50 -9.19 -10.43 4.68
CA VAL A 50 -10.15 -11.05 3.75
C VAL A 50 -10.89 -9.94 3.01
N THR A 51 -10.78 -9.93 1.68
CA THR A 51 -11.53 -8.97 0.84
C THR A 51 -12.85 -9.57 0.35
N GLN A 52 -13.72 -8.72 -0.22
CA GLN A 52 -15.06 -9.14 -0.62
C GLN A 52 -15.03 -10.30 -1.63
N GLY A 53 -15.74 -11.39 -1.32
CA GLY A 53 -15.82 -12.58 -2.18
C GLY A 53 -14.74 -13.64 -1.92
N GLN A 54 -13.85 -13.41 -0.97
CA GLN A 54 -12.82 -14.38 -0.56
C GLN A 54 -13.19 -15.09 0.74
N THR A 55 -12.65 -16.29 0.92
CA THR A 55 -12.73 -17.07 2.16
C THR A 55 -11.38 -17.19 2.88
N VAL A 56 -10.30 -16.80 2.19
CA VAL A 56 -8.93 -16.83 2.70
C VAL A 56 -8.37 -15.41 2.75
N SER A 57 -7.57 -15.10 3.77
CA SER A 57 -6.89 -13.81 3.84
C SER A 57 -5.67 -13.77 2.93
N GLU A 58 -5.30 -12.58 2.47
CA GLU A 58 -4.09 -12.38 1.68
C GLU A 58 -2.83 -12.83 2.45
N ALA A 59 -2.75 -12.51 3.73
CA ALA A 59 -1.63 -12.89 4.60
C ALA A 59 -1.49 -14.41 4.75
N ASP A 60 -2.61 -15.12 4.95
CA ASP A 60 -2.60 -16.59 5.08
C ASP A 60 -2.20 -17.25 3.74
N ALA A 61 -2.67 -16.72 2.61
CA ALA A 61 -2.31 -17.23 1.29
C ALA A 61 -0.81 -17.02 1.01
N MET A 62 -0.28 -15.83 1.31
CA MET A 62 1.16 -15.53 1.17
C MET A 62 2.01 -16.41 2.07
N TYR A 63 1.63 -16.58 3.34
CA TYR A 63 2.37 -17.43 4.28
C TYR A 63 2.37 -18.91 3.85
N ARG A 64 1.23 -19.45 3.40
CA ARG A 64 1.18 -20.83 2.88
C ARG A 64 2.11 -21.01 1.68
N TYR A 65 2.12 -20.06 0.74
CA TYR A 65 3.00 -20.12 -0.42
C TYR A 65 4.47 -19.98 -0.02
N PHE A 66 4.78 -19.11 0.94
CA PHE A 66 6.10 -18.98 1.54
C PHE A 66 6.60 -20.31 2.11
N CYS A 67 5.80 -20.99 2.94
CA CYS A 67 6.18 -22.29 3.53
C CYS A 67 6.47 -23.34 2.45
N GLN A 68 5.68 -23.38 1.37
CA GLN A 68 5.89 -24.30 0.26
C GLN A 68 7.23 -24.04 -0.43
N LEU A 69 7.54 -22.78 -0.76
CA LEU A 69 8.78 -22.39 -1.40
C LEU A 69 10.00 -22.57 -0.48
N ALA A 70 9.89 -22.18 0.79
CA ALA A 70 10.94 -22.31 1.79
C ALA A 70 11.33 -23.79 1.96
N LYS A 71 10.34 -24.68 2.09
CA LYS A 71 10.57 -26.13 2.14
C LYS A 71 11.25 -26.66 0.88
N ALA A 72 10.83 -26.22 -0.30
CA ALA A 72 11.44 -26.64 -1.57
C ALA A 72 12.88 -26.14 -1.74
N ARG A 73 13.24 -25.02 -1.09
CA ARG A 73 14.59 -24.43 -1.10
C ARG A 73 15.42 -24.79 0.14
N GLU A 74 14.91 -25.67 1.01
CA GLU A 74 15.56 -26.06 2.27
C GLU A 74 15.89 -24.87 3.18
N ILE A 75 15.04 -23.83 3.17
CA ILE A 75 15.17 -22.65 4.04
C ILE A 75 14.37 -22.88 5.31
N ASP A 76 15.05 -22.89 6.44
CA ASP A 76 14.46 -23.04 7.77
C ASP A 76 14.38 -21.67 8.47
N PHE A 77 13.32 -20.92 8.17
CA PHE A 77 13.06 -19.65 8.85
C PHE A 77 12.27 -19.91 10.16
N PRO A 78 12.67 -19.33 11.31
CA PRO A 78 12.06 -19.67 12.58
C PRO A 78 10.58 -19.25 12.66
N GLU A 79 9.67 -20.20 12.83
CA GLU A 79 8.21 -19.96 12.84
C GLU A 79 7.79 -18.95 13.91
N GLN A 80 8.45 -18.95 15.08
CA GLN A 80 8.17 -17.98 16.15
C GLN A 80 8.49 -16.53 15.78
N GLN A 81 9.20 -16.29 14.67
CA GLN A 81 9.51 -14.96 14.14
C GLN A 81 8.62 -14.58 12.96
N VAL A 82 7.61 -15.39 12.66
CA VAL A 82 6.60 -15.08 11.65
C VAL A 82 5.33 -14.57 12.33
N ILE A 83 4.90 -13.40 11.91
CA ILE A 83 3.69 -12.73 12.37
C ILE A 83 2.71 -12.66 11.20
N ILE A 84 1.45 -12.99 11.46
CA ILE A 84 0.38 -12.97 10.46
C ILE A 84 -0.68 -11.96 10.90
N GLU A 85 -0.85 -10.92 10.10
CA GLU A 85 -1.93 -9.95 10.22
C GLU A 85 -2.97 -10.21 9.13
N ASN A 86 -4.06 -10.88 9.51
CA ASN A 86 -5.10 -11.35 8.59
C ASN A 86 -6.50 -10.75 8.86
N ARG A 87 -6.60 -9.64 9.60
CA ARG A 87 -7.88 -9.09 10.08
C ARG A 87 -8.28 -7.77 9.43
N SER A 88 -7.38 -7.21 8.65
CA SER A 88 -7.52 -5.90 8.01
C SER A 88 -8.41 -5.93 6.77
N LEU A 89 -9.25 -4.90 6.62
CA LEU A 89 -10.16 -4.74 5.49
C LEU A 89 -9.68 -3.69 4.48
N ASN A 90 -8.62 -2.97 4.82
CA ASN A 90 -8.02 -1.92 3.99
C ASN A 90 -6.58 -1.62 4.46
N THR A 91 -5.86 -0.82 3.68
CA THR A 91 -4.43 -0.53 3.90
C THR A 91 -4.14 0.19 5.21
N VAL A 92 -5.03 1.08 5.67
CA VAL A 92 -4.87 1.75 6.97
C VAL A 92 -4.99 0.74 8.11
N GLN A 93 -5.98 -0.15 8.04
CA GLN A 93 -6.13 -1.23 9.00
C GLN A 93 -4.97 -2.22 8.94
N ASN A 94 -4.38 -2.51 7.76
CA ASN A 94 -3.17 -3.34 7.67
C ASN A 94 -2.09 -2.79 8.61
N MET A 95 -1.79 -1.49 8.52
CA MET A 95 -0.73 -0.87 9.34
C MET A 95 -1.06 -0.86 10.84
N GLN A 96 -2.32 -0.54 11.18
CA GLN A 96 -2.76 -0.52 12.59
C GLN A 96 -2.69 -1.91 13.21
N ASN A 97 -3.18 -2.92 12.50
CA ASN A 97 -3.17 -4.30 12.97
C ASN A 97 -1.77 -4.88 12.97
N ALA A 98 -0.92 -4.57 11.98
CA ALA A 98 0.46 -5.03 11.94
C ALA A 98 1.26 -4.52 13.15
N ALA A 99 1.06 -3.25 13.53
CA ALA A 99 1.61 -2.70 14.75
C ALA A 99 1.15 -3.51 15.98
N ALA A 100 -0.16 -3.77 16.09
CA ALA A 100 -0.72 -4.52 17.21
C ALA A 100 -0.21 -5.97 17.27
N GLU A 101 -0.07 -6.63 16.12
CA GLU A 101 0.44 -8.00 16.03
C GLU A 101 1.94 -8.09 16.35
N LEU A 102 2.74 -7.13 15.87
CA LEU A 102 4.15 -7.03 16.22
C LEU A 102 4.33 -6.89 17.74
N LEU A 103 3.50 -6.08 18.39
CA LEU A 103 3.54 -5.88 19.84
C LEU A 103 3.06 -7.13 20.59
N ARG A 104 1.98 -7.77 20.12
CA ARG A 104 1.42 -9.00 20.70
C ARG A 104 2.38 -10.19 20.60
N SER A 105 3.26 -10.21 19.60
CA SER A 105 4.25 -11.26 19.41
C SER A 105 5.23 -11.38 20.59
N GLY A 106 5.42 -10.31 21.36
CA GLY A 106 6.42 -10.27 22.44
C GLY A 106 7.87 -10.29 21.95
N LEU A 107 8.09 -10.12 20.64
CA LEU A 107 9.42 -10.17 20.03
C LEU A 107 10.19 -8.84 20.11
N CYS A 108 9.52 -7.78 20.58
CA CYS A 108 10.06 -6.42 20.69
C CYS A 108 10.07 -5.97 22.16
N GLU A 109 11.11 -5.22 22.55
CA GLU A 109 11.24 -4.66 23.90
C GLU A 109 10.86 -3.17 23.93
N THR A 110 10.30 -2.71 25.06
CA THR A 110 10.11 -1.28 25.31
C THR A 110 11.45 -0.54 25.30
N GLY A 111 11.51 0.62 24.64
CA GLY A 111 12.72 1.41 24.42
C GLY A 111 13.54 0.98 23.20
N GLN A 112 13.14 -0.09 22.52
CA GLN A 112 13.85 -0.59 21.35
C GLN A 112 13.57 0.24 20.08
N THR A 113 14.57 0.34 19.21
CA THR A 113 14.39 0.78 17.82
C THR A 113 14.47 -0.42 16.89
N ILE A 114 13.53 -0.51 15.95
CA ILE A 114 13.41 -1.60 14.97
C ILE A 114 13.51 -1.01 13.57
N GLU A 115 14.42 -1.57 12.77
CA GLU A 115 14.54 -1.28 11.35
C GLU A 115 13.43 -1.99 10.56
N VAL A 116 12.70 -1.25 9.74
CA VAL A 116 11.60 -1.80 8.93
C VAL A 116 11.97 -1.79 7.47
N THR A 117 11.87 -2.96 6.85
CA THR A 117 11.94 -3.16 5.40
C THR A 117 10.52 -3.46 4.90
N LEU A 118 10.01 -2.68 3.97
CA LEU A 118 8.76 -3.00 3.27
C LEU A 118 9.05 -3.91 2.07
N LEU A 119 8.12 -4.81 1.78
CA LEU A 119 8.15 -5.65 0.58
C LEU A 119 6.80 -5.56 -0.13
N SER A 120 6.81 -5.06 -1.37
CA SER A 120 5.65 -5.00 -2.24
C SER A 120 6.08 -4.79 -3.70
N ASN A 121 5.10 -4.64 -4.60
CA ASN A 121 5.41 -4.17 -5.94
C ASN A 121 5.87 -2.71 -5.92
N ASP A 122 6.70 -2.34 -6.90
CA ASP A 122 7.32 -1.02 -7.07
C ASP A 122 6.34 0.14 -6.97
N TYR A 123 5.32 0.16 -7.81
CA TYR A 123 4.32 1.23 -7.86
C TYR A 123 3.62 1.44 -6.50
N HIS A 124 3.38 0.35 -5.76
CA HIS A 124 2.73 0.41 -4.46
C HIS A 124 3.66 1.00 -3.38
N LEU A 125 4.93 0.60 -3.36
CA LEU A 125 5.92 1.17 -2.45
C LEU A 125 6.18 2.64 -2.76
N GLU A 126 6.31 2.99 -4.04
CA GLU A 126 6.48 4.36 -4.52
C GLU A 126 5.35 5.25 -4.01
N ARG A 127 4.09 4.83 -4.17
CA ARG A 127 2.94 5.56 -3.64
C ARG A 127 2.95 5.69 -2.12
N ILE A 128 3.27 4.63 -1.38
CA ILE A 128 3.34 4.69 0.09
C ILE A 128 4.35 5.75 0.53
N ILE A 129 5.54 5.75 -0.08
CA ILE A 129 6.62 6.70 0.21
C ILE A 129 6.24 8.10 -0.25
N GLU A 130 5.62 8.24 -1.42
CA GLU A 130 5.18 9.52 -1.98
C GLU A 130 4.16 10.18 -1.05
N ILE A 131 3.09 9.48 -0.68
CA ILE A 131 2.09 10.00 0.25
C ILE A 131 2.73 10.34 1.59
N GLN A 132 3.62 9.48 2.09
CA GLN A 132 4.32 9.72 3.35
C GLN A 132 5.22 10.96 3.30
N THR A 133 5.80 11.28 2.14
CA THR A 133 6.68 12.44 1.93
C THR A 133 5.88 13.72 1.72
N LEU A 134 4.81 13.66 0.93
CA LEU A 134 3.99 14.83 0.60
C LEU A 134 3.01 15.19 1.72
N MET A 135 2.47 14.18 2.40
CA MET A 135 1.31 14.23 3.29
C MET A 135 1.50 13.29 4.48
N ASP A 136 2.56 13.48 5.28
CA ASP A 136 2.87 12.67 6.47
C ASP A 136 1.67 12.50 7.41
N GLU A 137 0.84 13.53 7.56
CA GLU A 137 -0.38 13.53 8.37
C GLU A 137 -1.44 12.51 7.89
N GLN A 138 -1.36 12.10 6.62
CA GLN A 138 -2.18 11.04 6.02
C GLN A 138 -1.37 9.77 5.70
N GLY A 139 -0.07 9.78 5.97
CA GLY A 139 0.86 8.71 5.62
C GLY A 139 0.62 7.43 6.42
N LEU A 140 0.64 6.30 5.73
CA LEU A 140 0.50 4.97 6.34
C LEU A 140 1.66 4.66 7.31
N LEU A 141 2.88 5.12 7.00
CA LEU A 141 4.04 4.86 7.83
C LEU A 141 4.01 5.67 9.13
N ARG A 142 3.42 6.88 9.13
CA ARG A 142 3.13 7.62 10.36
C ARG A 142 2.20 6.84 11.28
N VAL A 143 1.11 6.28 10.75
CA VAL A 143 0.17 5.46 11.53
C VAL A 143 0.90 4.28 12.19
N LEU A 144 1.70 3.55 11.41
CA LEU A 144 2.49 2.43 11.92
C LEU A 144 3.50 2.88 13.01
N LYS A 145 4.27 3.94 12.74
CA LYS A 145 5.25 4.51 13.70
C LYS A 145 4.59 4.95 14.99
N SER A 146 3.50 5.72 14.93
CA SER A 146 2.82 6.24 16.12
C SER A 146 2.23 5.12 16.97
N ARG A 147 1.60 4.11 16.36
CA ARG A 147 1.02 2.98 17.11
C ARG A 147 2.07 2.15 17.85
N CYS A 148 3.22 1.92 17.24
CA CYS A 148 4.33 1.25 17.93
C CYS A 148 4.95 2.15 19.03
N ALA A 149 5.07 3.45 18.76
CA ALA A 149 5.63 4.41 19.72
C ALA A 149 4.76 4.57 20.98
N ASP A 150 3.43 4.53 20.84
CA ASP A 150 2.48 4.54 21.97
C ASP A 150 2.73 3.38 22.97
N MET A 151 3.39 2.31 22.51
CA MET A 151 3.76 1.14 23.31
C MET A 151 5.27 1.05 23.57
N GLY A 152 6.00 2.14 23.29
CA GLY A 152 7.42 2.29 23.57
C GLY A 152 8.36 1.59 22.60
N VAL A 153 7.88 1.18 21.42
CA VAL A 153 8.73 0.63 20.34
C VAL A 153 8.88 1.68 19.25
N LYS A 154 10.11 2.09 18.96
CA LYS A 154 10.40 3.03 17.88
C LYS A 154 10.63 2.27 16.58
N LEU A 155 9.94 2.64 15.51
CA LEU A 155 10.21 2.11 14.18
C LEU A 155 11.05 3.10 13.37
N ASN A 156 12.16 2.61 12.83
CA ASN A 156 12.88 3.29 11.77
C ASN A 156 12.39 2.72 10.42
N ILE A 157 11.67 3.56 9.67
CA ILE A 157 11.17 3.21 8.33
C ILE A 157 11.73 4.24 7.37
N PRO A 158 12.76 3.88 6.57
CA PRO A 158 13.33 4.75 5.55
C PRO A 158 12.26 5.21 4.56
N LEU A 159 12.45 6.40 3.97
CA LEU A 159 11.63 6.90 2.85
C LEU A 159 12.34 6.73 1.51
N ASP A 160 13.53 6.14 1.51
CA ASP A 160 14.26 5.83 0.28
C ASP A 160 13.91 4.40 -0.14
N LEU A 161 13.34 4.28 -1.34
CA LEU A 161 12.88 3.02 -1.92
C LEU A 161 13.99 1.96 -1.98
N SER A 162 15.27 2.37 -2.08
CA SER A 162 16.40 1.42 -2.12
C SER A 162 16.62 0.64 -0.82
N HIS A 163 15.99 1.06 0.28
CA HIS A 163 16.05 0.35 1.57
C HIS A 163 14.91 -0.67 1.74
N HIS A 164 14.11 -0.85 0.69
CA HIS A 164 12.97 -1.75 0.65
C HIS A 164 13.13 -2.79 -0.46
N VAL A 165 12.36 -3.87 -0.37
CA VAL A 165 12.34 -4.93 -1.37
C VAL A 165 11.24 -4.60 -2.37
N SER A 166 11.64 -3.92 -3.44
CA SER A 166 10.76 -3.51 -4.52
C SER A 166 10.71 -4.58 -5.62
N VAL A 167 9.50 -5.02 -5.96
CA VAL A 167 9.28 -6.05 -6.98
C VAL A 167 8.64 -5.43 -8.22
N PRO A 168 9.17 -5.62 -9.43
CA PRO A 168 8.57 -5.07 -10.64
C PRO A 168 7.10 -5.50 -10.79
N TYR A 169 6.25 -4.57 -11.24
CA TYR A 169 4.88 -4.91 -11.63
C TYR A 169 4.88 -5.91 -12.81
N PRO A 170 4.19 -7.06 -12.70
CA PRO A 170 4.34 -8.15 -13.67
C PRO A 170 3.48 -8.00 -14.93
N ASN A 171 2.50 -7.10 -14.94
CA ASN A 171 1.55 -6.96 -16.04
C ASN A 171 1.99 -5.90 -17.06
N THR A 172 1.57 -6.09 -18.32
CA THR A 172 1.88 -5.17 -19.43
C THR A 172 0.65 -4.91 -20.29
N GLY A 173 0.72 -3.90 -21.16
CA GLY A 173 -0.37 -3.51 -22.07
C GLY A 173 -1.24 -2.37 -21.54
N VAL A 174 -2.25 -1.97 -22.32
CA VAL A 174 -3.04 -0.75 -22.08
C VAL A 174 -3.79 -0.79 -20.74
N LEU A 175 -4.35 -1.95 -20.36
CA LEU A 175 -5.05 -2.09 -19.07
C LEU A 175 -4.08 -2.01 -17.88
N ALA A 176 -2.88 -2.57 -18.02
CA ALA A 176 -1.83 -2.47 -17.00
C ALA A 176 -1.38 -1.00 -16.83
N GLU A 177 -1.18 -0.28 -17.93
CA GLU A 177 -0.87 1.16 -17.89
C GLU A 177 -1.99 1.97 -17.26
N ALA A 178 -3.25 1.72 -17.65
CA ALA A 178 -4.40 2.38 -17.05
C ALA A 178 -4.50 2.10 -15.54
N PHE A 179 -4.30 0.85 -15.11
CA PHE A 179 -4.31 0.47 -13.70
C PHE A 179 -3.28 1.25 -12.89
N LEU A 180 -2.04 1.36 -13.38
CA LEU A 180 -0.98 2.14 -12.71
C LEU A 180 -1.34 3.63 -12.63
N LEU A 181 -1.95 4.21 -13.68
CA LEU A 181 -2.39 5.61 -13.64
C LEU A 181 -3.55 5.83 -12.66
N PHE A 182 -4.48 4.89 -12.54
CA PHE A 182 -5.48 4.94 -11.48
C PHE A 182 -4.84 4.79 -10.10
N ASP A 183 -3.81 3.97 -9.97
CA ASP A 183 -3.05 3.86 -8.73
C ASP A 183 -2.42 5.21 -8.32
N GLU A 184 -1.77 5.92 -9.25
CA GLU A 184 -1.20 7.27 -9.07
C GLU A 184 -2.27 8.28 -8.60
N LEU A 185 -3.51 8.20 -9.13
CA LEU A 185 -4.62 9.07 -8.72
C LEU A 185 -5.00 8.92 -7.24
N THR A 186 -4.56 7.86 -6.58
CA THR A 186 -4.76 7.68 -5.14
C THR A 186 -4.09 8.78 -4.33
N THR A 187 -2.95 9.31 -4.76
CA THR A 187 -2.26 10.41 -4.08
C THR A 187 -3.18 11.64 -4.02
N TYR A 188 -3.87 11.97 -5.10
CA TYR A 188 -4.82 13.09 -5.09
C TYR A 188 -6.06 12.81 -4.25
N ARG A 189 -6.59 11.58 -4.29
CA ARG A 189 -7.70 11.19 -3.40
C ARG A 189 -7.34 11.39 -1.93
N VAL A 190 -6.13 10.98 -1.52
CA VAL A 190 -5.66 11.11 -0.13
C VAL A 190 -5.51 12.58 0.27
N TYR A 191 -5.07 13.45 -0.64
CA TYR A 191 -5.11 14.90 -0.41
C TYR A 191 -6.53 15.38 -0.10
N LEU A 192 -7.51 15.05 -0.96
CA LEU A 192 -8.91 15.46 -0.76
C LEU A 192 -9.48 14.93 0.57
N GLU A 193 -9.14 13.70 0.96
CA GLU A 193 -9.53 13.13 2.26
C GLU A 193 -8.90 13.87 3.43
N GLY A 194 -7.63 14.27 3.32
CA GLY A 194 -6.93 15.07 4.32
C GLY A 194 -7.57 16.44 4.51
N VAL A 195 -7.93 17.12 3.41
CA VAL A 195 -8.65 18.41 3.46
C VAL A 195 -10.01 18.23 4.15
N LYS A 196 -10.79 17.24 3.72
CA LYS A 196 -12.10 16.92 4.31
C LYS A 196 -12.04 16.69 5.83
N ARG A 197 -10.96 16.06 6.31
CA ARG A 197 -10.76 15.75 7.72
C ARG A 197 -10.06 16.86 8.51
N CYS A 198 -9.73 17.99 7.88
CA CYS A 198 -8.91 19.04 8.46
C CYS A 198 -7.58 18.49 9.03
N ALA A 199 -6.94 17.58 8.31
CA ALA A 199 -5.80 16.83 8.82
C ALA A 199 -4.45 17.53 8.64
N PHE A 200 -4.37 18.54 7.79
CA PHE A 200 -3.13 19.24 7.48
C PHE A 200 -2.90 20.41 8.43
N GLU A 201 -1.71 20.45 9.04
CA GLU A 201 -1.25 21.59 9.84
C GLU A 201 -0.60 22.67 8.95
N ARG A 202 -0.11 22.27 7.77
CA ARG A 202 0.51 23.12 6.75
C ARG A 202 -0.54 23.82 5.89
N ASP A 203 -0.15 24.91 5.23
CA ASP A 203 -1.02 25.62 4.31
C ASP A 203 -1.49 24.70 3.17
N LEU A 204 -2.80 24.64 2.94
CA LEU A 204 -3.39 23.80 1.90
C LEU A 204 -2.90 24.18 0.51
N ALA A 205 -2.60 25.46 0.26
CA ALA A 205 -2.05 25.90 -1.02
C ALA A 205 -0.69 25.24 -1.30
N GLU A 206 0.14 25.06 -0.27
CA GLU A 206 1.43 24.38 -0.38
C GLU A 206 1.28 22.86 -0.50
N VAL A 207 0.44 22.25 0.35
CA VAL A 207 0.21 20.80 0.36
C VAL A 207 -0.39 20.33 -0.97
N ARG A 208 -1.26 21.15 -1.59
CA ARG A 208 -1.98 20.81 -2.84
C ARG A 208 -1.07 20.67 -4.05
N VAL A 209 0.03 21.43 -4.15
CA VAL A 209 0.77 21.63 -5.41
C VAL A 209 1.17 20.30 -6.06
N LYS A 210 1.81 19.41 -5.28
CA LYS A 210 2.32 18.13 -5.79
C LYS A 210 1.21 17.11 -6.05
N PRO A 211 0.29 16.82 -5.11
CA PRO A 211 -0.85 15.94 -5.38
C PRO A 211 -1.68 16.37 -6.59
N LEU A 212 -1.94 17.68 -6.74
CA LEU A 212 -2.71 18.21 -7.88
C LEU A 212 -1.99 17.98 -9.20
N ALA A 213 -0.68 18.24 -9.26
CA ALA A 213 0.12 18.01 -10.46
C ALA A 213 0.15 16.52 -10.85
N ILE A 214 0.30 15.62 -9.87
CA ILE A 214 0.24 14.17 -10.08
C ILE A 214 -1.15 13.78 -10.63
N GLY A 215 -2.21 14.26 -9.99
CA GLY A 215 -3.58 13.96 -10.40
C GLY A 215 -3.90 14.41 -11.83
N LEU A 216 -3.56 15.66 -12.17
CA LEU A 216 -3.76 16.18 -13.53
C LEU A 216 -2.91 15.43 -14.57
N GLY A 217 -1.65 15.13 -14.25
CA GLY A 217 -0.76 14.39 -15.14
C GLY A 217 -1.25 12.96 -15.42
N ALA A 218 -1.73 12.26 -14.39
CA ALA A 218 -2.30 10.92 -14.55
C ALA A 218 -3.60 10.94 -15.40
N ILE A 219 -4.47 11.94 -15.20
CA ILE A 219 -5.66 12.14 -16.03
C ILE A 219 -5.29 12.40 -17.50
N GLU A 220 -4.31 13.25 -17.77
CA GLU A 220 -3.88 13.55 -19.14
C GLU A 220 -3.40 12.28 -19.87
N LYS A 221 -2.58 11.46 -19.21
CA LYS A 221 -2.13 10.17 -19.75
C LYS A 221 -3.31 9.21 -19.97
N LEU A 222 -4.24 9.10 -19.00
CA LEU A 222 -5.45 8.26 -19.14
C LEU A 222 -6.32 8.68 -20.33
N GLN A 223 -6.42 9.99 -20.62
CA GLN A 223 -7.17 10.50 -21.77
C GLN A 223 -6.52 10.15 -23.12
N ALA A 224 -5.21 9.88 -23.14
CA ALA A 224 -4.48 9.47 -24.33
C ALA A 224 -4.56 7.95 -24.59
N LEU A 225 -4.97 7.15 -23.61
CA LEU A 225 -5.13 5.71 -23.77
C LEU A 225 -6.41 5.35 -24.54
N ASP A 226 -6.34 4.28 -25.32
CA ASP A 226 -7.50 3.70 -26.01
C ASP A 226 -8.34 2.88 -25.03
N LEU A 227 -9.16 3.59 -24.24
CA LEU A 227 -10.06 3.02 -23.25
C LEU A 227 -11.51 3.01 -23.75
N GLU A 228 -12.29 2.07 -23.23
CA GLU A 228 -13.73 1.98 -23.50
C GLU A 228 -14.44 3.34 -23.28
N PRO A 229 -15.44 3.71 -24.11
CA PRO A 229 -16.10 5.00 -24.01
C PRO A 229 -16.66 5.33 -22.61
N GLU A 230 -17.15 4.32 -21.89
CA GLU A 230 -17.64 4.47 -20.52
C GLU A 230 -16.53 4.90 -19.56
N VAL A 231 -15.37 4.22 -19.62
CA VAL A 231 -14.19 4.54 -18.80
C VAL A 231 -13.68 5.95 -19.13
N ARG A 232 -13.64 6.33 -20.40
CA ARG A 232 -13.26 7.70 -20.82
C ARG A 232 -14.21 8.77 -20.27
N GLY A 233 -15.51 8.48 -20.25
CA GLY A 233 -16.51 9.36 -19.63
C GLY A 233 -16.23 9.58 -18.15
N GLN A 234 -15.96 8.50 -17.41
CA GLN A 234 -15.62 8.55 -15.99
C GLN A 234 -14.30 9.30 -15.71
N VAL A 235 -13.26 9.11 -16.53
CA VAL A 235 -12.00 9.87 -16.46
C VAL A 235 -12.27 11.37 -16.67
N ALA A 236 -13.15 11.74 -17.60
CA ALA A 236 -13.52 13.14 -17.82
C ALA A 236 -14.27 13.75 -16.62
N ASP A 237 -15.08 12.97 -15.91
CA ASP A 237 -15.75 13.45 -14.70
C ASP A 237 -14.79 13.59 -13.52
N MET A 238 -13.83 12.67 -13.37
CA MET A 238 -12.72 12.85 -12.42
C MET A 238 -11.92 14.11 -12.72
N LYS A 239 -11.60 14.38 -13.99
CA LYS A 239 -10.89 15.59 -14.41
C LYS A 239 -11.58 16.86 -13.92
N LYS A 240 -12.89 16.99 -14.17
CA LYS A 240 -13.68 18.15 -13.71
C LYS A 240 -13.63 18.31 -12.20
N ALA A 241 -13.69 17.19 -11.46
CA ALA A 241 -13.59 17.21 -10.00
C ALA A 241 -12.21 17.72 -9.52
N ILE A 242 -11.11 17.29 -10.15
CA ILE A 242 -9.76 17.79 -9.85
C ILE A 242 -9.63 19.30 -10.20
N GLU A 243 -10.12 19.72 -11.36
CA GLU A 243 -9.99 21.10 -11.83
C GLU A 243 -10.78 22.08 -10.96
N MET A 244 -11.92 21.66 -10.41
CA MET A 244 -12.70 22.46 -9.46
C MET A 244 -11.90 22.81 -8.20
N THR A 245 -11.16 21.84 -7.66
CA THR A 245 -10.35 22.00 -6.43
C THR A 245 -8.97 22.63 -6.67
N ALA A 246 -8.62 22.91 -7.93
CA ALA A 246 -7.39 23.63 -8.26
C ALA A 246 -7.41 25.10 -7.80
N PHE A 247 -8.61 25.71 -7.74
CA PHE A 247 -8.80 27.12 -7.39
C PHE A 247 -9.57 27.33 -6.08
N ASP A 248 -10.12 26.26 -5.50
CA ASP A 248 -10.88 26.26 -4.25
C ASP A 248 -10.36 25.13 -3.35
N ASP A 249 -9.65 25.49 -2.28
CA ASP A 249 -9.13 24.56 -1.26
C ASP A 249 -10.08 24.43 -0.06
N SER A 250 -11.31 24.92 -0.15
CA SER A 250 -12.28 24.75 0.92
C SER A 250 -12.64 23.28 1.12
N VAL A 251 -12.99 22.95 2.38
CA VAL A 251 -13.51 21.64 2.75
C VAL A 251 -14.71 21.26 1.89
N VAL A 252 -15.59 22.21 1.57
CA VAL A 252 -16.79 21.99 0.75
C VAL A 252 -16.42 21.56 -0.67
N ALA A 253 -15.47 22.25 -1.32
CA ALA A 253 -14.99 21.87 -2.64
C ALA A 253 -14.34 20.48 -2.63
N ALA A 254 -13.52 20.19 -1.61
CA ALA A 254 -12.90 18.87 -1.44
C ALA A 254 -13.94 17.75 -1.24
N GLU A 255 -15.00 17.99 -0.46
CA GLU A 255 -16.08 17.03 -0.25
C GLU A 255 -16.86 16.73 -1.54
N GLN A 256 -17.19 17.77 -2.31
CA GLN A 256 -17.87 17.65 -3.59
C GLN A 256 -17.01 16.90 -4.61
N ALA A 257 -15.72 17.24 -4.71
CA ALA A 257 -14.79 16.55 -5.59
C ALA A 257 -14.65 15.07 -5.17
N LEU A 258 -14.46 14.79 -3.88
CA LEU A 258 -14.29 13.43 -3.36
C LEU A 258 -15.54 12.57 -3.58
N ALA A 259 -16.74 13.13 -3.52
CA ALA A 259 -18.00 12.42 -3.77
C ALA A 259 -18.10 11.87 -5.21
N VAL A 260 -17.43 12.51 -6.17
CA VAL A 260 -17.30 12.02 -7.55
C VAL A 260 -16.08 11.14 -7.70
N PHE A 261 -14.94 11.62 -7.20
CA PHE A 261 -13.63 11.04 -7.46
C PHE A 261 -13.44 9.66 -6.81
N HIS A 262 -13.83 9.50 -5.53
CA HIS A 262 -13.58 8.28 -4.78
C HIS A 262 -14.35 7.05 -5.31
N PRO A 263 -15.67 7.13 -5.60
CA PRO A 263 -16.40 5.98 -6.14
C PRO A 263 -15.87 5.54 -7.51
N ILE A 264 -15.59 6.49 -8.40
CA ILE A 264 -15.05 6.19 -9.73
C ILE A 264 -13.68 5.51 -9.62
N LEU A 265 -12.77 6.11 -8.84
CA LEU A 265 -11.43 5.56 -8.65
C LEU A 265 -11.47 4.13 -8.08
N THR A 266 -12.32 3.90 -7.08
CA THR A 266 -12.45 2.59 -6.43
C THR A 266 -12.99 1.53 -7.40
N ALA A 267 -14.01 1.89 -8.18
CA ALA A 267 -14.61 0.98 -9.17
C ALA A 267 -13.65 0.66 -10.31
N LEU A 268 -13.01 1.68 -10.89
CA LEU A 268 -12.10 1.49 -12.03
C LEU A 268 -10.80 0.80 -11.65
N ASN A 269 -10.24 1.07 -10.47
CA ASN A 269 -9.07 0.33 -9.98
C ASN A 269 -9.35 -1.17 -9.86
N LEU A 270 -10.57 -1.56 -9.46
CA LEU A 270 -11.00 -2.97 -9.44
C LEU A 270 -11.26 -3.51 -10.85
N GLN A 271 -11.99 -2.77 -11.69
CA GLN A 271 -12.39 -3.22 -13.03
C GLN A 271 -11.20 -3.38 -13.99
N LEU A 272 -10.20 -2.52 -13.84
CA LEU A 272 -9.03 -2.45 -14.73
C LEU A 272 -7.82 -3.21 -14.19
N ASP A 273 -7.90 -3.77 -12.97
CA ASP A 273 -6.86 -4.67 -12.45
C ASP A 273 -6.70 -5.85 -13.42
N PRO A 274 -5.54 -6.00 -14.10
CA PRO A 274 -5.32 -7.08 -15.05
C PRO A 274 -5.46 -8.47 -14.45
N GLU A 275 -5.33 -8.59 -13.13
CA GLU A 275 -5.44 -9.84 -12.39
C GLU A 275 -6.90 -10.18 -12.02
N ALA A 276 -7.85 -9.24 -12.11
CA ALA A 276 -9.23 -9.44 -11.65
C ALA A 276 -10.07 -10.41 -12.51
N LYS A 277 -9.60 -10.77 -13.71
CA LYS A 277 -10.25 -11.71 -14.63
C LYS A 277 -9.51 -13.05 -14.77
N GLY A 278 -8.43 -13.23 -14.00
CA GLY A 278 -7.54 -14.40 -14.06
C GLY A 278 -8.05 -15.62 -13.30
#